data_AF-A0A412AXY9-F1
#
_entry.id   AF-A0A412AXY9-F1
#
_cell.length_a   1.000
_cell.length_b   1.000
_cell.length_c   1.000
_cell.angle_alpha   90.00
_cell.angle_beta   90.00
_cell.angle_gamma   90.00
#
_symmetry.space_group_name_H-M   'P 1'
#
loop_
_entity.id
_entity.type
_entity.pdbx_description
1 polymer ?
#
loop_
_entity_poly.entity_id
_entity_poly.type
_entity_poly.pdbx_seq_one_letter_code
_entity_poly.pdbx_strand_id
1 'polypeptide(L)'
;MKLKQCLCVFLSLLFAVSLAGCREKTDPIYEQTIQYNLESEPSSLDPQIADDQSAQIVIMSLFEGLTRIGPDGEAQPGVAERWEHNGDYTAFTFYLREDACWTDEDETPVTAADFVFAFRRALNPGTGSDLGRTLTCIANGQQVLDGQADPSELGVTAVDSKTLKIDLAYSYEDFPKLMASSAAMPCNENFHRISRTVWAGSRHYPGQRPLYLFHLLQLDPWGIHFPIPEQPVRRGAKARSRRHKLHHRRRNHEQRQRYRKRHRGRRAYHRGTAGGRPCRRYEPDLL
;
A
#
# COMPACT_ATOMS: atom_id res chain seq x y z
N MET A 1 27.53 77.07 1.65
CA MET A 1 26.74 76.28 0.66
C MET A 1 26.94 74.76 0.76
N LYS A 2 28.12 74.26 1.19
CA LYS A 2 28.42 72.81 1.26
C LYS A 2 27.64 72.02 2.33
N LEU A 3 27.28 72.64 3.47
CA LEU A 3 26.59 71.91 4.57
C LEU A 3 25.13 71.57 4.26
N LYS A 4 24.41 72.45 3.56
CA LYS A 4 23.02 72.20 3.13
C LYS A 4 22.95 71.13 2.03
N GLN A 5 23.95 71.08 1.14
CA GLN A 5 24.07 70.05 0.10
C GLN A 5 24.36 68.68 0.70
N CYS A 6 25.27 68.58 1.69
CA CYS A 6 25.52 67.31 2.38
C CYS A 6 24.30 66.82 3.17
N LEU A 7 23.54 67.73 3.81
CA LEU A 7 22.33 67.37 4.55
C LEU A 7 21.24 66.82 3.64
N CYS A 8 21.03 67.42 2.45
CA CYS A 8 20.06 66.92 1.47
C CYS A 8 20.45 65.56 0.90
N VAL A 9 21.74 65.33 0.63
CA VAL A 9 22.23 64.02 0.16
C VAL A 9 22.02 62.95 1.24
N PHE A 10 22.30 63.27 2.51
CA PHE A 10 22.11 62.34 3.62
C PHE A 10 20.64 62.00 3.87
N LEU A 11 19.75 63.01 3.82
CA LEU A 11 18.30 62.81 3.91
C LEU A 11 17.74 62.01 2.72
N SER A 12 18.26 62.21 1.51
CA SER A 12 17.87 61.42 0.33
C SER A 12 18.36 59.97 0.40
N LEU A 13 19.54 59.72 0.98
CA LEU A 13 20.04 58.36 1.21
C LEU A 13 19.22 57.62 2.28
N LEU A 14 18.85 58.32 3.36
CA LEU A 14 18.00 57.74 4.41
C LEU A 14 16.61 57.37 3.88
N PHE A 15 16.05 58.19 2.99
CA PHE A 15 14.74 57.91 2.36
C PHE A 15 14.82 56.73 1.38
N ALA A 16 15.93 56.57 0.65
CA ALA A 16 16.13 55.44 -0.26
C ALA A 16 16.29 54.09 0.46
N VAL A 17 16.88 54.07 1.66
CA VAL A 17 17.03 52.84 2.46
C VAL A 17 15.69 52.40 3.08
N SER A 18 14.75 53.33 3.33
CA SER A 18 13.40 53.00 3.81
C SER A 18 12.49 52.36 2.74
N LEU A 19 12.84 52.46 1.44
CA LEU A 19 12.15 51.79 0.34
C LEU A 19 12.65 50.35 0.09
N ALA A 20 13.73 49.93 0.75
CA ALA A 20 14.12 48.52 0.86
C ALA A 20 13.30 47.78 1.94
N GLY A 21 12.03 48.17 2.09
CA GLY A 21 11.06 47.48 2.93
C GLY A 21 10.95 46.04 2.48
N CYS A 22 11.05 45.14 3.44
CA CYS A 22 10.97 43.70 3.31
C CYS A 22 10.00 43.27 2.20
N ARG A 23 10.55 42.85 1.06
CA ARG A 23 9.83 41.96 0.17
C ARG A 23 9.84 40.62 0.89
N GLU A 24 8.81 40.37 1.69
CA GLU A 24 8.48 39.03 2.12
C GLU A 24 8.39 38.20 0.84
N LYS A 25 9.32 37.25 0.67
CA LYS A 25 9.16 36.19 -0.32
C LYS A 25 8.03 35.32 0.20
N THR A 26 6.80 35.82 0.07
CA THR A 26 5.66 34.94 -0.04
C THR A 26 5.84 34.29 -1.40
N ASP A 27 6.50 33.13 -1.43
CA ASP A 27 6.29 32.23 -2.56
C ASP A 27 4.77 32.08 -2.66
N PRO A 28 4.14 32.51 -3.76
CA PRO A 28 2.76 32.13 -3.96
C PRO A 28 2.81 30.63 -4.19
N ILE A 29 2.63 29.86 -3.11
CA ILE A 29 1.98 28.57 -3.21
C ILE A 29 0.63 28.95 -3.81
N TYR A 30 0.55 28.94 -5.15
CA TYR A 30 -0.71 28.69 -5.79
C TYR A 30 -1.20 27.43 -5.10
N GLU A 31 -2.28 27.55 -4.34
CA GLU A 31 -3.11 26.41 -3.98
C GLU A 31 -3.53 25.84 -5.35
N GLN A 32 -2.72 24.91 -5.90
CA GLN A 32 -2.97 24.27 -7.19
C GLN A 32 -4.08 23.26 -6.96
N THR A 33 -5.25 23.77 -6.58
CA THR A 33 -6.44 22.98 -6.30
C THR A 33 -7.19 22.82 -7.60
N ILE A 34 -7.17 21.60 -8.12
CA ILE A 34 -8.06 21.17 -9.19
C ILE A 34 -9.29 20.56 -8.53
N GLN A 35 -10.46 21.16 -8.76
CA GLN A 35 -11.73 20.56 -8.39
C GLN A 35 -12.28 19.80 -9.60
N TYR A 36 -12.46 18.49 -9.43
CA TYR A 36 -13.01 17.63 -10.46
C TYR A 36 -14.31 17.00 -9.97
N ASN A 37 -15.39 17.17 -10.73
CA ASN A 37 -16.67 16.56 -10.40
C ASN A 37 -16.72 15.15 -11.00
N LEU A 38 -16.88 14.15 -10.13
CA LEU A 38 -17.16 12.78 -10.55
C LEU A 38 -18.62 12.67 -11.00
N GLU A 39 -18.86 11.79 -11.97
CA GLU A 39 -20.23 11.52 -12.47
C GLU A 39 -21.08 10.81 -11.40
N SER A 40 -20.45 9.97 -10.58
CA SER A 40 -21.08 9.19 -9.53
C SER A 40 -20.13 8.94 -8.36
N GLU A 41 -20.65 8.40 -7.25
CA GLU A 41 -19.78 7.83 -6.22
C GLU A 41 -19.06 6.58 -6.80
N PRO A 42 -17.73 6.45 -6.62
CA PRO A 42 -17.00 5.25 -7.00
C PRO A 42 -17.59 3.98 -6.35
N SER A 43 -17.76 2.91 -7.13
CA SER A 43 -18.28 1.65 -6.60
C SER A 43 -17.31 0.96 -5.63
N SER A 44 -16.01 1.10 -5.92
CA SER A 44 -14.89 0.56 -5.18
C SER A 44 -13.64 1.35 -5.55
N LEU A 45 -12.65 1.39 -4.66
CA LEU A 45 -11.32 1.94 -4.97
C LEU A 45 -10.25 0.85 -5.13
N ASP A 46 -10.68 -0.41 -5.15
CA ASP A 46 -9.81 -1.55 -5.36
C ASP A 46 -9.45 -1.70 -6.85
N PRO A 47 -8.17 -1.54 -7.27
CA PRO A 47 -7.81 -1.54 -8.68
C PRO A 47 -8.11 -2.86 -9.42
N GLN A 48 -8.18 -3.98 -8.69
CA GLN A 48 -8.51 -5.27 -9.28
C GLN A 48 -10.01 -5.58 -9.27
N ILE A 49 -10.91 -4.67 -8.86
CA ILE A 49 -12.36 -4.91 -8.88
C ILE A 49 -13.11 -3.75 -9.52
N ALA A 50 -12.70 -2.52 -9.25
CA ALA A 50 -13.40 -1.33 -9.74
C ALA A 50 -13.33 -1.22 -11.26
N ASP A 51 -14.47 -0.99 -11.90
CA ASP A 51 -14.63 -0.89 -13.36
C ASP A 51 -15.36 0.39 -13.80
N ASP A 52 -16.01 1.11 -12.87
CA ASP A 52 -16.70 2.36 -13.17
C ASP A 52 -15.75 3.55 -13.38
N GLN A 53 -16.15 4.51 -14.22
CA GLN A 53 -15.30 5.64 -14.63
C GLN A 53 -14.88 6.52 -13.45
N SER A 54 -15.79 6.79 -12.51
CA SER A 54 -15.50 7.61 -11.33
C SER A 54 -14.41 6.96 -10.47
N ALA A 55 -14.48 5.64 -10.28
CA ALA A 55 -13.43 4.88 -9.62
C ALA A 55 -12.10 4.90 -10.38
N GLN A 56 -12.11 4.72 -11.71
CA GLN A 56 -10.87 4.76 -12.50
C GLN A 56 -10.13 6.08 -12.36
N ILE A 57 -10.84 7.22 -12.41
CA ILE A 57 -10.25 8.56 -12.24
C ILE A 57 -9.53 8.66 -10.89
N VAL A 58 -10.18 8.20 -9.83
CA VAL A 58 -9.61 8.22 -8.49
C VAL A 58 -8.43 7.23 -8.39
N ILE A 59 -8.58 6.00 -8.86
CA ILE A 59 -7.54 4.97 -8.81
C ILE A 59 -6.28 5.40 -9.57
N MET A 60 -6.41 5.96 -10.77
CA MET A 60 -5.28 6.48 -11.55
C MET A 60 -4.58 7.67 -10.88
N SER A 61 -5.22 8.31 -9.89
CA SER A 61 -4.62 9.35 -9.06
C SER A 61 -4.00 8.80 -7.77
N LEU A 62 -4.40 7.60 -7.34
CA LEU A 62 -3.96 6.98 -6.07
C LEU A 62 -2.87 5.91 -6.25
N PHE A 63 -2.81 5.28 -7.42
CA PHE A 63 -1.92 4.16 -7.73
C PHE A 63 -1.12 4.45 -9.00
N GLU A 64 0.04 3.82 -9.09
CA GLU A 64 0.89 3.85 -10.29
C GLU A 64 1.20 2.42 -10.74
N GLY A 65 1.05 2.17 -12.05
CA GLY A 65 1.25 0.87 -12.65
C GLY A 65 2.73 0.59 -12.91
N LEU A 66 3.07 -0.53 -13.55
CA LEU A 66 4.44 -0.72 -14.03
C LEU A 66 4.83 0.41 -15.00
N THR A 67 3.87 0.85 -15.81
CA THR A 67 4.00 1.95 -16.77
C THR A 67 2.87 2.97 -16.56
N ARG A 68 2.95 4.09 -17.28
CA ARG A 68 1.90 5.09 -17.43
C ARG A 68 1.74 5.48 -18.90
N ILE A 69 0.59 6.04 -19.29
CA ILE A 69 0.40 6.55 -20.64
C ILE A 69 0.84 8.02 -20.70
N GLY A 70 1.76 8.31 -21.61
CA GLY A 70 2.27 9.65 -21.87
C GLY A 70 1.32 10.52 -22.69
N PRO A 71 1.60 11.83 -22.84
CA PRO A 71 0.82 12.74 -23.67
C PRO A 71 0.81 12.37 -25.17
N ASP A 72 1.81 11.61 -25.61
CA ASP A 72 1.94 11.03 -26.95
C ASP A 72 1.13 9.75 -27.13
N GLY A 73 0.49 9.25 -26.07
CA GLY A 73 -0.24 7.98 -26.07
C GLY A 73 0.66 6.76 -25.90
N GLU A 74 1.97 6.95 -25.70
CA GLU A 74 2.94 5.87 -25.56
C GLU A 74 3.17 5.50 -24.09
N ALA A 75 3.60 4.26 -23.86
CA ALA A 75 3.94 3.81 -22.53
C ALA A 75 5.22 4.50 -22.05
N GLN A 76 5.17 5.04 -20.83
CA GLN A 76 6.28 5.68 -20.15
C GLN A 76 6.57 4.98 -18.82
N PRO A 77 7.77 5.17 -18.24
CA PRO A 77 8.09 4.66 -16.92
C PRO A 77 7.05 5.05 -15.86
N GLY A 78 6.63 4.06 -15.07
CA GLY A 78 5.80 4.24 -13.88
C GLY A 78 6.56 3.77 -12.65
N VAL A 79 6.05 2.73 -11.98
CA VAL A 79 6.80 2.00 -10.94
C VAL A 79 8.01 1.28 -11.53
N ALA A 80 7.93 0.83 -12.79
CA ALA A 80 9.10 0.36 -13.52
C ALA A 80 9.83 1.55 -14.16
N GLU A 81 11.13 1.70 -13.86
CA GLU A 81 11.98 2.73 -14.48
C GLU A 81 12.32 2.40 -15.94
N ARG A 82 12.34 1.11 -16.27
CA ARG A 82 12.59 0.60 -17.61
C ARG A 82 12.06 -0.83 -17.75
N TRP A 83 11.95 -1.29 -18.98
CA TRP A 83 11.65 -2.68 -19.31
C TRP A 83 12.40 -3.13 -20.55
N GLU A 84 12.54 -4.43 -20.68
CA GLU A 84 13.11 -5.11 -21.85
C GLU A 84 12.12 -6.16 -22.35
N HIS A 85 12.17 -6.47 -23.64
CA HIS A 85 11.39 -7.55 -24.24
C HIS A 85 12.28 -8.45 -25.10
N ASN A 86 11.85 -9.68 -25.34
CA ASN A 86 12.49 -10.53 -26.33
C ASN A 86 12.11 -10.11 -27.76
N GLY A 87 12.82 -10.64 -28.76
CA GLY A 87 12.62 -10.26 -30.17
C GLY A 87 11.21 -10.47 -30.71
N ASP A 88 10.45 -11.40 -30.12
CA ASP A 88 9.10 -11.76 -30.56
C ASP A 88 7.98 -11.14 -29.70
N TYR A 89 8.30 -10.29 -28.72
CA TYR A 89 7.34 -9.66 -27.80
C TYR A 89 6.44 -10.66 -27.05
N THR A 90 7.01 -11.80 -26.67
CA THR A 90 6.34 -12.84 -25.88
C THR A 90 6.84 -12.92 -24.44
N ALA A 91 7.89 -12.16 -24.09
CA ALA A 91 8.39 -12.05 -22.73
C ALA A 91 8.88 -10.63 -22.46
N PHE A 92 8.52 -10.10 -21.29
CA PHE A 92 8.90 -8.77 -20.82
C PHE A 92 9.54 -8.86 -19.44
N THR A 93 10.60 -8.08 -19.21
CA THR A 93 11.24 -7.92 -17.90
C THR A 93 11.16 -6.46 -17.49
N PHE A 94 10.47 -6.18 -16.39
CA PHE A 94 10.33 -4.85 -15.81
C PHE A 94 11.29 -4.69 -14.63
N TYR A 95 11.97 -3.55 -14.57
CA TYR A 95 12.87 -3.17 -13.49
C TYR A 95 12.22 -2.05 -12.69
N LEU A 96 11.88 -2.36 -11.44
CA LEU A 96 11.17 -1.47 -10.53
C LEU A 96 12.14 -0.45 -9.93
N ARG A 97 11.64 0.76 -9.71
CA ARG A 97 12.39 1.80 -9.01
C ARG A 97 12.72 1.40 -7.59
N GLU A 98 13.90 1.81 -7.13
CA GLU A 98 14.33 1.56 -5.74
C GLU A 98 13.56 2.41 -4.73
N ASP A 99 13.15 3.61 -5.13
CA ASP A 99 12.44 4.59 -4.29
C ASP A 99 10.92 4.39 -4.25
N ALA A 100 10.38 3.38 -4.94
CA ALA A 100 8.94 3.08 -4.90
C ALA A 100 8.54 2.51 -3.53
N CYS A 101 7.65 3.22 -2.83
CA CYS A 101 7.11 2.83 -1.52
C CYS A 101 5.58 3.03 -1.41
N TRP A 102 4.96 2.21 -0.58
CA TRP A 102 3.58 2.35 -0.15
C TRP A 102 3.45 3.46 0.90
N THR A 103 2.33 4.20 0.97
CA THR A 103 2.11 5.24 2.01
C THR A 103 1.58 4.68 3.32
N ASP A 104 2.14 3.57 3.78
CA ASP A 104 1.90 3.17 5.15
C ASP A 104 2.82 3.93 6.11
N GLU A 105 2.63 3.75 7.42
CA GLU A 105 3.44 4.43 8.44
C GLU A 105 4.94 4.06 8.35
N ASP A 106 5.27 2.94 7.69
CA ASP A 106 6.61 2.38 7.61
C ASP A 106 7.27 2.60 6.22
N GLU A 107 6.60 3.31 5.30
CA GLU A 107 7.02 3.52 3.91
C GLU A 107 7.47 2.22 3.23
N THR A 108 6.67 1.15 3.38
CA THR A 108 7.04 -0.19 2.92
C THR A 108 7.44 -0.19 1.44
N PRO A 109 8.61 -0.75 1.06
CA PRO A 109 9.03 -0.80 -0.34
C PRO A 109 8.06 -1.58 -1.22
N VAL A 110 7.84 -1.06 -2.41
CA VAL A 110 7.06 -1.72 -3.46
C VAL A 110 7.96 -2.74 -4.13
N THR A 111 7.45 -3.96 -4.28
CA THR A 111 8.25 -5.09 -4.78
C THR A 111 7.56 -5.79 -5.95
N ALA A 112 8.33 -6.57 -6.71
CA ALA A 112 7.81 -7.43 -7.77
C ALA A 112 6.76 -8.43 -7.24
N ALA A 113 6.84 -8.82 -5.96
CA ALA A 113 5.85 -9.69 -5.33
C ALA A 113 4.46 -9.03 -5.21
N ASP A 114 4.38 -7.71 -5.05
CA ASP A 114 3.10 -6.98 -5.00
C ASP A 114 2.36 -7.05 -6.34
N PHE A 115 3.11 -7.03 -7.46
CA PHE A 115 2.57 -7.20 -8.80
C PHE A 115 2.17 -8.65 -9.07
N VAL A 116 3.01 -9.63 -8.68
CA VAL A 116 2.65 -11.05 -8.78
C VAL A 116 1.34 -11.33 -8.03
N PHE A 117 1.21 -10.83 -6.81
CA PHE A 117 -0.01 -10.96 -6.03
C PHE A 117 -1.21 -10.29 -6.73
N ALA A 118 -1.04 -9.06 -7.21
CA ALA A 118 -2.09 -8.32 -7.90
C ALA A 118 -2.59 -9.02 -9.17
N PHE A 119 -1.70 -9.48 -10.06
CA PHE A 119 -2.09 -10.14 -11.30
C PHE A 119 -2.81 -11.47 -11.06
N ARG A 120 -2.29 -12.27 -10.12
CA ARG A 120 -2.95 -13.51 -9.69
C ARG A 120 -4.33 -13.24 -9.14
N ARG A 121 -4.47 -12.18 -8.37
CA ARG A 121 -5.75 -11.76 -7.80
C ARG A 121 -6.72 -11.27 -8.88
N ALA A 122 -6.25 -10.45 -9.82
CA ALA A 122 -7.06 -9.91 -10.91
C ALA A 122 -7.67 -11.02 -11.78
N LEU A 123 -6.89 -12.06 -12.08
CA LEU A 123 -7.36 -13.20 -12.89
C LEU A 123 -8.05 -14.30 -12.07
N ASN A 124 -8.03 -14.25 -10.74
CA ASN A 124 -8.71 -15.24 -9.93
C ASN A 124 -10.25 -15.09 -10.09
N PRO A 125 -10.99 -16.14 -10.51
CA PRO A 125 -12.44 -16.06 -10.70
C PRO A 125 -13.19 -15.66 -9.41
N GLY A 126 -12.67 -16.03 -8.24
CA GLY A 126 -13.24 -15.66 -6.94
C GLY A 126 -13.06 -14.20 -6.55
N THR A 127 -12.23 -13.44 -7.28
CA THR A 127 -12.10 -11.98 -7.10
C THR A 127 -13.25 -11.23 -7.78
N GLY A 128 -13.76 -11.74 -8.91
CA GLY A 128 -14.79 -11.06 -9.71
C GLY A 128 -14.28 -9.77 -10.38
N SER A 129 -13.08 -9.80 -10.96
CA SER A 129 -12.49 -8.65 -11.65
C SER A 129 -12.96 -8.59 -13.10
N ASP A 130 -13.73 -7.57 -13.47
CA ASP A 130 -14.12 -7.38 -14.87
C ASP A 130 -12.94 -6.87 -15.71
N LEU A 131 -12.20 -5.87 -15.22
CA LEU A 131 -11.00 -5.36 -15.90
C LEU A 131 -9.83 -6.35 -15.85
N GLY A 132 -9.75 -7.23 -14.84
CA GLY A 132 -8.72 -8.27 -14.77
C GLY A 132 -8.71 -9.22 -15.97
N ARG A 133 -9.84 -9.36 -16.67
CA ARG A 133 -9.97 -10.18 -17.88
C ARG A 133 -9.11 -9.68 -19.05
N THR A 134 -8.70 -8.41 -19.05
CA THR A 134 -7.79 -7.86 -20.09
C THR A 134 -6.38 -8.42 -19.96
N LEU A 135 -6.02 -8.98 -18.80
CA LEU A 135 -4.71 -9.56 -18.52
C LEU A 135 -4.57 -11.02 -18.99
N THR A 136 -5.58 -11.58 -19.68
CA THR A 136 -5.54 -12.95 -20.22
C THR A 136 -4.48 -13.16 -21.31
N CYS A 137 -3.85 -12.09 -21.80
CA CYS A 137 -2.66 -12.16 -22.65
C CYS A 137 -1.43 -12.73 -21.94
N ILE A 138 -1.37 -12.69 -20.60
CA ILE A 138 -0.31 -13.32 -19.81
C ILE A 138 -0.41 -14.84 -19.96
N ALA A 139 0.73 -15.54 -20.04
CA ALA A 139 0.77 -16.99 -20.13
C ALA A 139 -0.03 -17.63 -18.99
N ASN A 140 -0.85 -18.63 -19.33
CA ASN A 140 -1.84 -19.28 -18.45
C ASN A 140 -2.98 -18.38 -17.94
N GLY A 141 -3.09 -17.12 -18.40
CA GLY A 141 -4.06 -16.15 -17.89
C GLY A 141 -5.52 -16.57 -18.10
N GLN A 142 -5.84 -17.09 -19.29
CA GLN A 142 -7.19 -17.59 -19.58
C GLN A 142 -7.52 -18.82 -18.72
N GLN A 143 -6.58 -19.75 -18.57
CA GLN A 143 -6.77 -20.96 -17.77
C GLN A 143 -6.99 -20.64 -16.29
N VAL A 144 -6.25 -19.67 -15.74
CA VAL A 144 -6.48 -19.19 -14.36
C VAL A 144 -7.86 -18.55 -14.23
N LEU A 145 -8.25 -17.69 -15.19
CA LEU A 145 -9.57 -17.04 -15.20
C LEU A 145 -10.73 -18.04 -15.27
N ASP A 146 -10.55 -19.12 -16.04
CA ASP A 146 -11.55 -20.19 -16.17
C ASP A 146 -11.53 -21.18 -14.99
N GLY A 147 -10.63 -21.00 -14.02
CA GLY A 147 -10.44 -21.90 -12.88
C GLY A 147 -9.86 -23.27 -13.27
N GLN A 148 -9.20 -23.36 -14.41
CA GLN A 148 -8.59 -24.57 -14.96
C GLN A 148 -7.11 -24.73 -14.57
N ALA A 149 -6.45 -23.66 -14.12
CA ALA A 149 -5.09 -23.66 -13.61
C ALA A 149 -5.00 -22.94 -12.27
N ASP A 150 -4.03 -23.31 -11.43
CA ASP A 150 -3.80 -22.60 -10.17
C ASP A 150 -3.23 -21.19 -10.46
N PRO A 151 -3.64 -20.13 -9.73
CA PRO A 151 -3.07 -18.78 -9.93
C PRO A 151 -1.54 -18.74 -9.82
N SER A 152 -0.91 -19.68 -9.10
CA SER A 152 0.54 -19.78 -9.04
C SER A 152 1.22 -20.14 -10.37
N GLU A 153 0.49 -20.75 -11.30
CA GLU A 153 0.95 -21.10 -12.66
C GLU A 153 0.89 -19.94 -13.65
N LEU A 154 0.31 -18.79 -13.27
CA LEU A 154 0.30 -17.59 -14.09
C LEU A 154 1.73 -17.19 -14.48
N GLY A 155 1.95 -16.80 -15.73
CA GLY A 155 3.23 -16.39 -16.31
C GLY A 155 3.82 -15.09 -15.77
N VAL A 156 3.78 -14.87 -14.47
CA VAL A 156 4.34 -13.71 -13.77
C VAL A 156 5.27 -14.20 -12.68
N THR A 157 6.53 -13.79 -12.76
CA THR A 157 7.58 -14.22 -11.83
C THR A 157 8.31 -13.01 -11.26
N ALA A 158 8.37 -12.90 -9.93
CA ALA A 158 9.31 -12.02 -9.26
C ALA A 158 10.69 -12.70 -9.28
N VAL A 159 11.61 -12.23 -10.13
CA VAL A 159 12.98 -12.76 -10.22
C VAL A 159 13.76 -12.39 -8.95
N ASP A 160 13.54 -11.17 -8.47
CA ASP A 160 13.99 -10.65 -7.19
C ASP A 160 12.99 -9.57 -6.71
N SER A 161 13.34 -8.78 -5.67
CA SER A 161 12.43 -7.76 -5.13
C SER A 161 12.11 -6.63 -6.10
N LYS A 162 12.96 -6.34 -7.08
CA LYS A 162 12.85 -5.20 -8.00
C LYS A 162 12.84 -5.62 -9.47
N THR A 163 12.90 -6.91 -9.77
CA THR A 163 12.83 -7.43 -11.14
C THR A 163 11.61 -8.33 -11.31
N LEU A 164 10.69 -7.93 -12.20
CA LEU A 164 9.48 -8.67 -12.54
C LEU A 164 9.57 -9.18 -13.98
N LYS A 165 9.46 -10.50 -14.17
CA LYS A 165 9.37 -11.13 -15.49
C LYS A 165 7.92 -11.54 -15.77
N ILE A 166 7.44 -11.22 -16.97
CA ILE A 166 6.11 -11.60 -17.46
C ILE A 166 6.27 -12.32 -18.79
N ASP A 167 5.79 -13.56 -18.85
CA ASP A 167 5.69 -14.36 -20.07
C ASP A 167 4.25 -14.25 -20.61
N LEU A 168 4.10 -14.06 -21.92
CA LEU A 168 2.82 -13.87 -22.61
C LEU A 168 2.42 -15.14 -23.36
N ALA A 169 1.11 -15.34 -23.52
CA ALA A 169 0.54 -16.45 -24.27
C ALA A 169 0.75 -16.31 -25.80
N TYR A 170 0.96 -15.08 -26.27
CA TYR A 170 1.18 -14.74 -27.67
C TYR A 170 1.97 -13.42 -27.78
N SER A 171 2.47 -13.11 -28.97
CA SER A 171 3.21 -11.87 -29.24
C SER A 171 2.30 -10.65 -29.04
N TYR A 172 2.73 -9.69 -28.20
CA TYR A 172 1.98 -8.47 -27.96
C TYR A 172 2.92 -7.27 -27.72
N GLU A 173 3.20 -6.53 -28.78
CA GLU A 173 4.13 -5.39 -28.76
C GLU A 173 3.67 -4.25 -27.84
N ASP A 174 2.38 -3.90 -27.88
CA ASP A 174 1.79 -2.85 -27.04
C ASP A 174 1.53 -3.29 -25.58
N PHE A 175 2.05 -4.45 -25.14
CA PHE A 175 1.88 -4.92 -23.77
C PHE A 175 2.28 -3.89 -22.69
N PRO A 176 3.34 -3.07 -22.84
CA PRO A 176 3.64 -2.00 -21.90
C PRO A 176 2.52 -0.96 -21.74
N LYS A 177 1.68 -0.72 -22.75
CA LYS A 177 0.52 0.18 -22.62
C LYS A 177 -0.58 -0.43 -21.75
N LEU A 178 -0.79 -1.75 -21.86
CA LEU A 178 -1.73 -2.47 -21.00
C LEU A 178 -1.32 -2.39 -19.52
N MET A 179 -0.01 -2.36 -19.24
CA MET A 179 0.52 -2.26 -17.88
C MET A 179 0.30 -0.90 -17.20
N ALA A 180 -0.25 0.08 -17.92
CA ALA A 180 -0.70 1.36 -17.36
C ALA A 180 -2.17 1.31 -16.88
N SER A 181 -2.89 0.22 -17.14
CA SER A 181 -4.29 0.06 -16.71
C SER A 181 -4.41 -0.20 -15.21
N SER A 182 -5.57 0.14 -14.62
CA SER A 182 -5.86 -0.10 -13.20
C SER A 182 -5.75 -1.59 -12.80
N ALA A 183 -6.18 -2.50 -13.68
CA ALA A 183 -6.08 -3.94 -13.43
C ALA A 183 -4.62 -4.41 -13.23
N ALA A 184 -3.65 -3.68 -13.80
CA ALA A 184 -2.22 -3.96 -13.70
C ALA A 184 -1.50 -3.25 -12.53
N MET A 185 -2.24 -2.51 -11.70
CA MET A 185 -1.68 -1.83 -10.53
C MET A 185 -1.22 -2.83 -9.47
N PRO A 186 -0.18 -2.51 -8.67
CA PRO A 186 0.30 -3.39 -7.61
C PRO A 186 -0.73 -3.52 -6.47
N CYS A 187 -0.59 -4.55 -5.65
CA CYS A 187 -1.42 -4.74 -4.46
C CYS A 187 -0.58 -5.28 -3.30
N ASN A 188 -0.51 -4.53 -2.20
CA ASN A 188 0.17 -4.96 -0.99
C ASN A 188 -0.60 -6.11 -0.33
N GLU A 189 -0.05 -7.33 -0.39
CA GLU A 189 -0.71 -8.55 0.09
C GLU A 189 -1.04 -8.49 1.59
N ASN A 190 -0.09 -7.99 2.40
CA ASN A 190 -0.29 -7.94 3.84
C ASN A 190 -1.45 -7.01 4.20
N PHE A 191 -1.50 -5.84 3.57
CA PHE A 191 -2.60 -4.91 3.73
C PHE A 191 -3.93 -5.48 3.25
N HIS A 192 -3.95 -6.13 2.07
CA HIS A 192 -5.14 -6.78 1.54
C HIS A 192 -5.71 -7.83 2.51
N ARG A 193 -4.84 -8.64 3.13
CA ARG A 193 -5.24 -9.67 4.09
C ARG A 193 -5.76 -9.07 5.40
N ILE A 194 -5.08 -8.04 5.92
CA ILE A 194 -5.48 -7.36 7.16
C ILE A 194 -6.84 -6.70 6.97
N SER A 195 -7.04 -5.97 5.87
CA SER A 195 -8.31 -5.29 5.58
C SER A 195 -9.45 -6.30 5.48
N ARG A 196 -9.29 -7.44 4.78
CA ARG A 196 -10.29 -8.51 4.78
C ARG A 196 -10.69 -8.96 6.18
N THR A 197 -9.73 -9.12 7.09
CA THR A 197 -10.00 -9.62 8.46
C THR A 197 -10.69 -8.59 9.34
N VAL A 198 -10.24 -7.33 9.30
CA VAL A 198 -10.82 -6.23 10.11
C VAL A 198 -12.24 -5.90 9.67
N TRP A 199 -12.48 -5.91 8.35
CA TRP A 199 -13.76 -5.51 7.79
C TRP A 199 -14.77 -6.65 7.70
N ALA A 200 -14.35 -7.93 7.66
CA ALA A 200 -15.26 -9.06 7.85
C ALA A 200 -15.94 -9.06 9.22
N GLY A 201 -15.33 -8.43 10.24
CA GLY A 201 -15.92 -8.25 11.57
C GLY A 201 -16.78 -7.00 11.73
N SER A 202 -16.83 -6.13 10.72
CA SER A 202 -17.47 -4.81 10.77
C SER A 202 -18.68 -4.79 9.84
N ARG A 203 -19.88 -4.44 10.32
CA ARG A 203 -21.08 -4.24 9.47
C ARG A 203 -20.94 -2.97 8.61
N HIS A 204 -20.00 -2.92 7.68
CA HIS A 204 -19.85 -1.81 6.74
C HIS A 204 -19.95 -2.31 5.29
N TYR A 205 -20.47 -1.42 4.44
CA TYR A 205 -20.79 -1.68 3.04
C TYR A 205 -19.58 -2.22 2.26
N PRO A 206 -19.76 -3.21 1.37
CA PRO A 206 -18.67 -3.91 0.69
C PRO A 206 -17.76 -3.04 -0.19
N GLY A 207 -18.17 -1.80 -0.53
CA GLY A 207 -17.43 -0.88 -1.42
C GLY A 207 -16.49 0.14 -0.74
N GLN A 208 -16.55 0.33 0.58
CA GLN A 208 -15.72 1.32 1.28
C GLN A 208 -14.63 0.66 2.13
N ARG A 209 -13.72 -0.07 1.48
CA ARG A 209 -12.52 -0.60 2.15
C ARG A 209 -11.46 0.50 2.15
N PRO A 210 -10.86 0.86 3.28
CA PRO A 210 -9.72 1.77 3.27
C PRO A 210 -8.60 1.11 2.47
N LEU A 211 -7.94 1.90 1.63
CA LEU A 211 -6.68 1.58 0.98
C LEU A 211 -5.62 2.50 1.55
N TYR A 212 -4.42 1.98 1.82
CA TYR A 212 -3.26 2.86 1.92
C TYR A 212 -2.95 3.36 0.52
N LEU A 213 -2.65 4.65 0.45
CA LEU A 213 -2.25 5.36 -0.75
C LEU A 213 -0.86 4.84 -1.19
N PHE A 214 -0.49 5.11 -2.44
CA PHE A 214 0.86 4.89 -2.95
C PHE A 214 1.54 6.27 -3.09
N HIS A 215 2.78 6.43 -2.60
CA HIS A 215 3.56 7.66 -2.81
C HIS A 215 4.83 7.25 -3.52
N LEU A 216 4.79 7.28 -4.84
CA LEU A 216 5.97 7.73 -5.55
C LEU A 216 5.97 9.25 -5.41
N LEU A 217 7.12 9.80 -4.99
CA LEU A 217 7.45 11.19 -5.27
C LEU A 217 7.18 11.38 -6.76
N GLN A 218 6.05 12.01 -7.08
CA GLN A 218 5.75 12.48 -8.42
C GLN A 218 6.94 13.36 -8.80
N LEU A 219 7.86 12.83 -9.60
CA LEU A 219 8.62 13.66 -10.53
C LEU A 219 7.63 14.09 -11.63
N ASP A 220 6.60 14.83 -11.22
CA ASP A 220 5.71 15.55 -12.10
C ASP A 220 6.31 16.93 -12.31
N PRO A 221 6.57 17.33 -13.57
CA PRO A 221 6.75 18.74 -13.93
C PRO A 221 5.51 19.61 -13.65
N TRP A 222 4.38 19.01 -13.21
CA TRP A 222 3.05 19.61 -13.21
C TRP A 222 2.38 19.78 -11.83
N GLY A 223 3.03 19.40 -10.73
CA GLY A 223 2.69 19.90 -9.38
C GLY A 223 1.25 19.64 -8.88
N ILE A 224 0.65 18.47 -9.15
CA ILE A 224 -0.67 18.16 -8.61
C ILE A 224 -0.54 17.55 -7.21
N HIS A 225 -0.73 18.35 -6.17
CA HIS A 225 -0.85 17.89 -4.79
C HIS A 225 -2.32 17.68 -4.42
N PHE A 226 -2.68 16.48 -3.95
CA PHE A 226 -3.97 16.23 -3.30
C PHE A 226 -3.85 16.47 -1.79
N PRO A 227 -4.35 17.58 -1.24
CA PRO A 227 -4.44 17.74 0.20
C PRO A 227 -5.53 16.81 0.75
N ILE A 228 -5.12 15.79 1.52
CA ILE A 228 -6.05 14.97 2.30
C ILE A 228 -6.41 15.76 3.57
N PRO A 229 -7.70 16.06 3.84
CA PRO A 229 -8.07 16.65 5.11
C PRO A 229 -7.78 15.67 6.25
N GLU A 230 -6.99 16.08 7.23
CA GLU A 230 -6.79 15.32 8.47
C GLU A 230 -8.16 14.98 9.07
N GLN A 231 -8.50 13.69 9.12
CA GLN A 231 -9.69 13.24 9.83
C GLN A 231 -9.52 13.59 11.31
N PRO A 232 -10.46 14.33 11.94
CA PRO A 232 -10.31 14.71 13.33
C PRO A 232 -10.33 13.45 14.21
N VAL A 233 -9.14 13.04 14.67
CA VAL A 233 -8.98 11.96 15.64
C VAL A 233 -9.76 12.38 16.90
N ARG A 234 -10.96 11.82 17.08
CA ARG A 234 -11.74 11.99 18.31
C ARG A 234 -10.85 11.58 19.49
N ARG A 235 -10.45 12.55 20.32
CA ARG A 235 -9.60 12.42 21.51
C ARG A 235 -10.12 11.44 22.60
N GLY A 236 -11.20 10.69 22.36
CA GLY A 236 -11.78 9.72 23.29
C GLY A 236 -11.30 8.26 23.14
N ALA A 237 -10.72 7.87 22.00
CA ALA A 237 -10.40 6.45 21.74
C ALA A 237 -9.22 5.91 22.58
N LYS A 238 -8.20 6.74 22.83
CA LYS A 238 -7.03 6.35 23.65
C LYS A 238 -7.39 6.09 25.13
N ALA A 239 -8.43 6.74 25.66
CA ALA A 239 -8.88 6.55 27.04
C ALA A 239 -9.65 5.22 27.25
N ARG A 240 -10.49 4.83 26.28
CA ARG A 240 -11.24 3.55 26.33
C ARG A 240 -10.32 2.33 26.21
N SER A 241 -9.32 2.40 25.33
CA SER A 241 -8.29 1.36 25.15
C SER A 241 -7.46 1.13 26.43
N ARG A 242 -7.06 2.22 27.12
CA ARG A 242 -6.32 2.12 28.39
C ARG A 242 -7.17 1.52 29.53
N ARG A 243 -8.45 1.87 29.66
CA ARG A 243 -9.36 1.26 30.66
C ARG A 243 -9.57 -0.23 30.43
N HIS A 244 -9.70 -0.65 29.17
CA HIS A 244 -9.91 -2.05 28.83
C HIS A 244 -8.66 -2.92 29.10
N LYS A 245 -7.47 -2.41 28.75
CA LYS A 245 -6.19 -3.08 29.09
C LYS A 245 -5.93 -3.18 30.59
N LEU A 246 -6.32 -2.17 31.39
CA LEU A 246 -6.18 -2.21 32.85
C LEU A 246 -7.12 -3.26 33.49
N HIS A 247 -8.37 -3.34 33.05
CA HIS A 247 -9.32 -4.33 33.58
C HIS A 247 -8.91 -5.76 33.29
N HIS A 248 -8.37 -6.03 32.09
CA HIS A 248 -7.89 -7.36 31.71
C HIS A 248 -6.66 -7.81 32.52
N ARG A 249 -5.71 -6.88 32.78
CA ARG A 249 -4.54 -7.16 33.63
C ARG A 249 -4.92 -7.44 35.08
N ARG A 250 -5.91 -6.73 35.63
CA ARG A 250 -6.38 -6.93 37.02
C ARG A 250 -7.07 -8.29 37.19
N ARG A 251 -7.92 -8.71 36.26
CA ARG A 251 -8.55 -10.05 36.26
C ARG A 251 -7.52 -11.19 36.17
N ASN A 252 -6.52 -11.07 35.30
CA ASN A 252 -5.48 -12.10 35.16
C ASN A 252 -4.59 -12.20 36.40
N HIS A 253 -4.32 -11.08 37.08
CA HIS A 253 -3.58 -11.09 38.34
C HIS A 253 -4.39 -11.76 39.47
N GLU A 254 -5.69 -11.47 39.59
CA GLU A 254 -6.56 -12.09 40.60
C GLU A 254 -6.72 -13.59 40.38
N GLN A 255 -6.88 -14.05 39.13
CA GLN A 255 -6.92 -15.47 38.80
C GLN A 255 -5.61 -16.18 39.13
N ARG A 256 -4.44 -15.59 38.83
CA ARG A 256 -3.13 -16.15 39.18
C ARG A 256 -2.92 -16.25 40.70
N GLN A 257 -3.43 -15.30 41.47
CA GLN A 257 -3.36 -15.33 42.94
C GLN A 257 -4.30 -16.39 43.54
N ARG A 258 -5.51 -16.57 42.98
CA ARG A 258 -6.43 -17.65 43.37
C ARG A 258 -5.86 -19.04 43.06
N TYR A 259 -5.21 -19.22 41.92
CA TYR A 259 -4.52 -20.46 41.55
C TYR A 259 -3.36 -20.77 42.50
N ARG A 260 -2.50 -19.78 42.81
CA ARG A 260 -1.39 -19.94 43.75
C ARG A 260 -1.85 -20.27 45.18
N LYS A 261 -2.98 -19.71 45.65
CA LYS A 261 -3.58 -20.06 46.95
C LYS A 261 -4.11 -21.50 46.98
N ARG A 262 -4.75 -21.99 45.90
CA ARG A 262 -5.22 -23.39 45.82
C ARG A 262 -4.07 -24.42 45.81
N HIS A 263 -2.92 -24.09 45.24
CA HIS A 263 -1.81 -25.05 45.11
C HIS A 263 -0.77 -24.99 46.23
N ARG A 264 -0.82 -24.01 47.15
CA ARG A 264 0.04 -24.00 48.36
C ARG A 264 -0.40 -24.96 49.46
N GLY A 265 -1.63 -25.50 49.41
CA GLY A 265 -2.16 -26.43 50.42
C GLY A 265 -1.98 -27.93 50.13
N ARG A 266 -1.37 -28.32 48.98
CA ARG A 266 -1.23 -29.73 48.57
C ARG A 266 0.20 -30.29 48.63
N ARG A 267 1.14 -29.61 49.30
CA ARG A 267 2.53 -30.07 49.50
C ARG A 267 2.87 -30.46 50.94
N ALA A 268 1.88 -30.85 51.73
CA ALA A 268 2.08 -31.25 53.12
C ALA A 268 1.17 -32.44 53.51
N TYR A 269 1.14 -33.51 52.72
CA TYR A 269 0.71 -34.85 53.16
C TYR A 269 1.35 -35.86 52.20
N HIS A 270 1.90 -36.95 52.74
CA HIS A 270 2.76 -37.96 52.10
C HIS A 270 4.28 -37.71 52.14
N ARG A 271 4.81 -37.59 53.37
CA ARG A 271 6.05 -38.30 53.72
C ARG A 271 5.67 -39.62 54.38
N GLY A 272 6.29 -40.71 53.92
CA GLY A 272 6.33 -42.00 54.61
C GLY A 272 5.58 -43.12 53.89
N THR A 273 6.28 -43.92 53.08
CA THR A 273 6.76 -45.27 53.43
C THR A 273 7.55 -45.87 52.26
N ALA A 274 8.43 -46.81 52.59
CA ALA A 274 9.54 -47.33 51.80
C ALA A 274 9.13 -48.33 50.71
N GLY A 275 10.09 -48.64 49.82
CA GLY A 275 10.12 -49.89 49.04
C GLY A 275 10.25 -49.69 47.54
N GLY A 276 11.46 -49.88 47.01
CA GLY A 276 11.75 -49.75 45.59
C GLY A 276 11.29 -50.93 44.72
N ARG A 277 11.22 -50.67 43.41
CA ARG A 277 11.73 -51.50 42.29
C ARG A 277 11.59 -50.71 40.98
N PRO A 278 12.52 -50.84 40.01
CA PRO A 278 12.53 -50.02 38.80
C PRO A 278 11.76 -50.71 37.65
N CYS A 279 11.03 -49.94 36.86
CA CYS A 279 10.46 -50.41 35.60
C CYS A 279 10.87 -49.50 34.43
N ARG A 280 11.04 -50.18 33.29
CA ARG A 280 11.88 -49.89 32.13
C ARG A 280 11.32 -48.83 31.18
N ARG A 281 12.24 -48.34 30.34
CA ARG A 281 12.05 -47.60 29.07
C ARG A 281 10.89 -48.15 28.22
N TYR A 282 10.16 -47.23 27.62
CA TYR A 282 9.31 -47.45 26.45
C TYR A 282 10.00 -46.87 25.23
N GLU A 283 10.07 -47.64 24.15
CA GLU A 283 10.49 -47.25 22.81
C GLU A 283 9.24 -47.41 21.92
N PRO A 284 8.96 -46.51 20.96
CA PRO A 284 7.70 -46.50 20.23
C PRO A 284 7.77 -47.30 18.92
N ASP A 285 6.82 -48.21 18.71
CA ASP A 285 6.64 -48.90 17.45
C ASP A 285 5.88 -48.03 16.42
N LEU A 286 6.41 -48.06 15.20
CA LEU A 286 5.84 -47.61 13.95
C LEU A 286 4.56 -48.39 13.59
N LEU A 287 3.54 -47.66 13.13
CA LEU A 287 2.84 -47.87 11.85
C LEU A 287 1.97 -46.63 11.55
#